data_AF-A0A961DD27-F1
#
_entry.id   AF-A0A961DD27-F1
#
_cell.length_a   1.000
_cell.length_b   1.000
_cell.length_c   1.000
_cell.angle_alpha   90.00
_cell.angle_beta   90.00
_cell.angle_gamma   90.00
#
_symmetry.space_group_name_H-M   'P 1'
#
loop_
_entity.id
_entity.type
_entity.pdbx_description
1 polymer ?
#
loop_
_entity_poly.entity_id
_entity_poly.type
_entity_poly.pdbx_seq_one_letter_code
_entity_poly.pdbx_strand_id
1 'polypeptide(L)'
;VDHTTLAAADEARLKQLRADATKLEAALKTLPEAPKVFAVVSEAKPSVVKVQRRGNPEDEAQEVTPGAFAWATHAPVSFGDDQTPESQRRLALAKWITNRDNPLTARVIVNRLWHHHFGQGLVTTPSDFGLGGDKPSHPELLDFLANELMTHGWSLKHIHKLIVMSQAYQQRSDEVVPAAAQIDSGNRLLWRQNPRRLDAESLHDAVLAVSGKLNPEMGGPGYRDFNYTEAYAPIYDYLTPDKPELWRRSIYRFIVRTTPHQFMTTLDCPDPANLTPSRAQTTTALQALTLSNNEFMLQQARYLATRIENETDSRDAAIRRAFDLCFQRSPTQDELTASTHLVAEQSLFALCRMLINANEFVYVD
;
A
#
# COMPACT_ATOMS: atom_id res chain seq x y z
N VAL A 1 38.63 33.93 55.94
CA VAL A 1 38.12 32.57 56.21
C VAL A 1 38.10 31.87 54.88
N ASP A 2 38.98 30.89 54.70
CA ASP A 2 39.13 30.10 53.48
C ASP A 2 37.79 29.46 53.12
N HIS A 3 37.22 29.81 51.96
CA HIS A 3 35.99 29.22 51.43
C HIS A 3 36.27 27.97 50.56
N THR A 4 37.38 27.27 50.81
CA THR A 4 37.92 26.24 49.92
C THR A 4 37.60 24.80 50.34
N THR A 5 36.88 24.57 51.44
CA THR A 5 36.51 23.23 51.89
C THR A 5 35.00 23.02 51.83
N LEU A 6 34.58 22.14 50.91
CA LEU A 6 33.21 21.63 50.84
C LEU A 6 32.88 20.91 52.16
N ALA A 7 31.65 21.03 52.65
CA ALA A 7 31.21 20.25 53.80
C ALA A 7 31.28 18.76 53.46
N ALA A 8 31.60 17.89 54.43
CA ALA A 8 31.78 16.45 54.20
C ALA A 8 30.57 15.78 53.51
N ALA A 9 29.36 16.29 53.75
CA ALA A 9 28.14 15.86 53.07
C ALA A 9 28.14 16.20 51.57
N ASP A 10 28.67 17.36 51.19
CA ASP A 10 28.79 17.80 49.81
C ASP A 10 29.91 17.07 49.07
N GLU A 11 31.02 16.75 49.74
CA GLU A 11 32.08 15.89 49.19
C GLU A 11 31.57 14.47 48.90
N ALA A 12 30.81 13.88 49.84
CA ALA A 12 30.19 12.59 49.66
C ALA A 12 29.18 12.60 48.50
N ARG A 13 28.37 13.66 48.40
CA ARG A 13 27.42 13.85 47.29
C ARG A 13 28.12 14.03 45.95
N LEU A 14 29.19 14.81 45.88
CA LEU A 14 29.99 15.01 44.67
C LEU A 14 30.60 13.69 44.20
N LYS A 15 31.14 12.88 45.12
CA LYS A 15 31.70 11.56 44.82
C LYS A 15 30.65 10.61 44.27
N GLN A 16 29.44 10.61 44.86
CA GLN A 16 28.31 9.82 44.37
C GLN A 16 27.88 10.25 42.96
N LEU A 17 27.69 11.56 42.73
CA LEU A 17 27.30 12.09 41.42
C LEU A 17 28.34 11.79 40.33
N ARG A 18 29.64 11.83 40.65
CA ARG A 18 30.70 11.42 39.71
C ARG A 18 30.64 9.93 39.38
N ALA A 19 30.42 9.08 40.38
CA ALA A 19 30.27 7.65 40.16
C ALA A 19 29.04 7.33 39.29
N ASP A 20 27.92 8.01 39.55
CA ASP A 20 26.69 7.87 38.77
C ASP A 20 26.88 8.37 37.33
N ALA A 21 27.57 9.51 37.14
CA ALA A 21 27.91 10.03 35.82
C ALA A 21 28.79 9.04 35.04
N THR A 22 29.83 8.48 35.65
CA THR A 22 30.69 7.46 35.00
C THR A 22 29.90 6.20 34.65
N LYS A 23 28.98 5.75 35.53
CA LYS A 23 28.12 4.59 35.27
C LYS A 23 27.15 4.86 34.10
N LEU A 24 26.56 6.05 34.05
CA LEU A 24 25.66 6.47 32.97
C LEU A 24 26.41 6.64 31.64
N GLU A 25 27.61 7.21 31.65
CA GLU A 25 28.47 7.30 30.46
C GLU A 25 28.87 5.93 29.93
N ALA A 26 29.20 4.99 30.82
CA ALA A 26 29.48 3.61 30.43
C ALA A 26 28.25 2.93 29.81
N ALA A 27 27.06 3.12 30.40
CA ALA A 27 25.81 2.59 29.85
C ALA A 27 25.44 3.24 28.50
N LEU A 28 25.66 4.55 28.33
CA LEU A 28 25.46 5.25 27.07
C LEU A 28 26.38 4.72 25.97
N LYS A 29 27.65 4.41 26.28
CA LYS A 29 28.59 3.82 25.31
C LYS A 29 28.21 2.40 24.88
N THR A 30 27.45 1.67 25.70
CA THR A 30 26.94 0.34 25.33
C THR A 30 25.68 0.40 24.48
N LEU A 31 25.02 1.56 24.39
CA LEU A 31 23.86 1.70 23.52
C LEU A 31 24.33 1.77 22.05
N PRO A 32 23.65 1.08 21.13
CA PRO A 32 23.92 1.24 19.71
C PRO A 32 23.66 2.70 19.30
N GLU A 33 24.38 3.19 18.28
CA GLU A 33 24.12 4.52 17.72
C GLU A 33 22.64 4.59 17.34
N ALA A 34 21.94 5.61 17.85
CA ALA A 34 20.52 5.76 17.56
C ALA A 34 20.34 5.85 16.04
N PRO A 35 19.39 5.11 15.45
CA PRO A 35 19.16 5.17 14.02
C PRO A 35 18.84 6.62 13.66
N LYS A 36 19.67 7.20 12.79
CA LYS A 36 19.41 8.54 12.25
C LYS A 36 18.18 8.44 11.37
N VAL A 37 17.14 9.17 11.75
CA VAL A 37 15.94 9.32 10.93
C VAL A 37 16.02 10.67 10.22
N PHE A 38 15.80 10.67 8.91
CA PHE A 38 15.57 11.91 8.19
C PHE A 38 14.15 12.36 8.51
N ALA A 39 14.03 13.38 9.34
CA ALA A 39 12.76 14.02 9.68
C ALA A 39 12.77 15.45 9.16
N VAL A 40 11.59 15.95 8.78
CA VAL A 40 11.43 17.37 8.47
C VAL A 40 11.51 18.15 9.78
N VAL A 41 12.49 19.04 9.88
CA VAL A 41 12.58 19.99 10.97
C VAL A 41 11.75 21.21 10.58
N SER A 42 10.78 21.59 11.41
CA SER A 42 10.01 22.83 11.17
C SER A 42 10.97 24.02 11.21
N GLU A 43 10.92 24.89 10.20
CA GLU A 43 11.63 26.14 10.27
C GLU A 43 11.00 27.00 11.38
N ALA A 44 11.84 27.55 12.27
CA ALA A 44 11.34 28.32 13.42
C ALA A 44 10.54 29.56 13.00
N LYS A 45 10.79 30.08 11.79
CA LYS A 45 10.05 31.19 11.19
C LYS A 45 9.82 30.90 9.70
N PRO A 46 8.56 30.84 9.23
CA PRO A 46 8.26 30.68 7.82
C PRO A 46 8.83 31.82 6.98
N SER A 47 9.26 31.51 5.76
CA SER A 47 9.71 32.51 4.80
C SER A 47 8.54 33.38 4.33
N VAL A 48 8.82 34.67 4.15
CA VAL A 48 7.88 35.66 3.59
C VAL A 48 7.68 35.32 2.11
N VAL A 49 6.43 35.12 1.69
CA VAL A 49 6.10 34.85 0.28
C VAL A 49 5.55 36.11 -0.36
N LYS A 50 6.06 36.46 -1.54
CA LYS A 50 5.61 37.62 -2.32
C LYS A 50 5.16 37.22 -3.71
N VAL A 51 4.26 38.01 -4.29
CA VAL A 51 3.84 37.84 -5.68
C VAL A 51 5.02 38.13 -6.60
N GLN A 52 5.35 37.19 -7.47
CA GLN A 52 6.37 37.39 -8.51
C GLN A 52 5.70 37.92 -9.78
N ARG A 53 6.09 39.13 -10.23
CA ARG A 53 5.49 39.72 -11.43
C ARG A 53 5.90 38.91 -12.67
N ARG A 54 4.91 38.39 -13.38
CA ARG A 54 5.11 37.52 -14.55
C ARG A 54 6.00 36.29 -14.26
N GLY A 55 6.05 35.84 -12.99
CA GLY A 55 6.89 34.72 -12.56
C GLY A 55 8.39 35.01 -12.49
N ASN A 56 8.81 36.28 -12.53
CA ASN A 56 10.22 36.63 -12.31
C ASN A 56 10.53 36.63 -10.80
N PRO A 57 11.43 35.75 -10.31
CA PRO A 57 11.80 35.72 -8.89
C PRO A 57 12.58 36.95 -8.42
N GLU A 58 13.12 37.76 -9.33
CA GLU A 58 13.83 39.01 -9.00
C GLU A 58 12.91 40.25 -8.97
N ASP A 59 11.67 40.15 -9.47
CA ASP A 59 10.67 41.24 -9.51
C ASP A 59 9.49 40.91 -8.58
N GLU A 60 9.74 41.10 -7.27
CA GLU A 60 8.77 40.87 -6.22
C GLU A 60 7.79 42.06 -6.06
N ALA A 61 6.50 41.75 -5.88
CA ALA A 61 5.44 42.71 -5.57
C ALA A 61 4.96 42.55 -4.12
N GLN A 62 3.65 42.62 -3.87
CA GLN A 62 3.12 42.54 -2.51
C GLN A 62 3.37 41.17 -1.86
N GLU A 63 3.53 41.20 -0.54
CA GLU A 63 3.49 40.03 0.32
C GLU A 63 2.10 39.37 0.27
N VAL A 64 2.10 38.04 0.34
CA VAL A 64 0.87 37.24 0.40
C VAL A 64 0.88 36.41 1.67
N THR A 65 -0.23 36.47 2.38
CA THR A 65 -0.41 35.66 3.57
C THR A 65 -0.90 34.25 3.20
N PRO A 66 -0.62 33.24 4.04
CA PRO A 66 -1.15 31.90 3.87
C PRO A 66 -2.68 31.89 3.84
N GLY A 67 -3.25 31.27 2.81
CA GLY A 67 -4.70 31.16 2.69
C GLY A 67 -5.18 30.20 1.61
N ALA A 68 -6.49 30.01 1.57
CA ALA A 68 -7.21 29.29 0.52
C ALA A 68 -7.64 30.24 -0.61
N PHE A 69 -8.26 29.66 -1.64
CA PHE A 69 -8.87 30.43 -2.71
C PHE A 69 -10.01 31.30 -2.18
N ALA A 70 -9.96 32.60 -2.49
CA ALA A 70 -10.94 33.58 -2.02
C ALA A 70 -12.39 33.30 -2.47
N TRP A 71 -12.58 32.52 -3.54
CA TRP A 71 -13.91 32.12 -4.03
C TRP A 71 -14.51 30.93 -3.26
N ALA A 72 -13.73 30.21 -2.46
CA ALA A 72 -14.22 29.08 -1.69
C ALA A 72 -14.87 29.56 -0.39
N THR A 73 -16.17 29.35 -0.26
CA THR A 73 -16.99 29.95 0.82
C THR A 73 -17.33 29.01 1.96
N HIS A 74 -16.89 27.75 1.92
CA HIS A 74 -17.25 26.74 2.94
C HIS A 74 -16.51 26.92 4.28
N ALA A 75 -15.42 27.69 4.30
CA ALA A 75 -14.63 27.93 5.51
C ALA A 75 -13.77 29.20 5.38
N PRO A 76 -13.32 29.80 6.50
CA PRO A 76 -12.42 30.96 6.47
C PRO A 76 -11.16 30.70 5.64
N VAL A 77 -10.86 31.62 4.72
CA VAL A 77 -9.76 31.44 3.75
C VAL A 77 -8.39 31.90 4.27
N SER A 78 -8.31 32.59 5.41
CA SER A 78 -7.01 32.99 5.98
C SER A 78 -6.50 31.89 6.93
N PHE A 79 -5.23 31.54 6.78
CA PHE A 79 -4.54 30.55 7.64
C PHE A 79 -3.53 31.19 8.59
N GLY A 80 -3.66 32.50 8.84
CA GLY A 80 -2.76 33.29 9.67
C GLY A 80 -1.91 34.27 8.85
N ASP A 81 -0.88 34.80 9.50
CA ASP A 81 0.07 35.78 8.98
C ASP A 81 1.51 35.25 9.09
N ASP A 82 2.48 36.10 8.77
CA ASP A 82 3.90 35.74 8.81
C ASP A 82 4.48 35.53 10.21
N GLN A 83 3.76 35.91 11.27
CA GLN A 83 4.13 35.62 12.65
C GLN A 83 3.51 34.32 13.17
N THR A 84 2.51 33.79 12.46
CA THR A 84 1.83 32.55 12.84
C THR A 84 2.79 31.36 12.67
N PRO A 85 2.98 30.50 13.69
CA PRO A 85 3.83 29.32 13.57
C PRO A 85 3.39 28.38 12.44
N GLU A 86 4.36 27.76 11.77
CA GLU A 86 4.11 26.87 10.63
C GLU A 86 3.12 25.73 10.96
N SER A 87 3.24 25.16 12.16
CA SER A 87 2.35 24.11 12.66
C SER A 87 0.89 24.56 12.75
N GLN A 88 0.65 25.81 13.13
CA GLN A 88 -0.71 26.37 13.21
C GLN A 88 -1.27 26.65 11.81
N ARG A 89 -0.43 27.13 10.87
CA ARG A 89 -0.83 27.31 9.46
C ARG A 89 -1.24 25.97 8.82
N ARG A 90 -0.45 24.91 9.03
CA ARG A 90 -0.76 23.55 8.56
C ARG A 90 -2.04 23.00 9.19
N LEU A 91 -2.26 23.25 10.48
CA LEU A 91 -3.50 22.87 11.16
C LEU A 91 -4.72 23.63 10.61
N ALA A 92 -4.59 24.93 10.31
CA ALA A 92 -5.66 25.72 9.72
C ALA A 92 -6.04 25.18 8.32
N LEU A 93 -5.04 24.89 7.48
CA LEU A 93 -5.26 24.24 6.18
C LEU A 93 -5.95 22.87 6.35
N ALA A 94 -5.48 22.04 7.28
CA ALA A 94 -6.08 20.73 7.53
C ALA A 94 -7.56 20.86 7.93
N LYS A 95 -7.90 21.78 8.84
CA LYS A 95 -9.29 22.08 9.24
C LYS A 95 -10.14 22.62 8.09
N TRP A 96 -9.56 23.39 7.19
CA TRP A 96 -10.25 23.91 6.00
C TRP A 96 -10.55 22.80 4.99
N ILE A 97 -9.61 21.88 4.77
CA ILE A 97 -9.80 20.71 3.89
C ILE A 97 -10.86 19.77 4.47
N THR A 98 -10.80 19.46 5.77
CA THR A 98 -11.71 18.51 6.42
C THR A 98 -12.98 19.15 6.98
N ASN A 99 -13.23 20.43 6.68
CA ASN A 99 -14.43 21.12 7.11
C ASN A 99 -15.68 20.37 6.62
N ARG A 100 -16.70 20.23 7.48
CA ARG A 100 -17.95 19.52 7.15
C ARG A 100 -18.68 20.13 5.94
N ASP A 101 -18.55 21.43 5.73
CA ASP A 101 -19.17 22.15 4.63
C ASP A 101 -18.35 22.03 3.33
N ASN A 102 -17.16 21.39 3.37
CA ASN A 102 -16.43 21.02 2.16
C ASN A 102 -17.02 19.73 1.57
N PRO A 103 -17.68 19.79 0.40
CA PRO A 103 -18.35 18.62 -0.17
C PRO A 103 -17.37 17.59 -0.75
N LEU A 104 -16.11 17.94 -1.01
CA LEU A 104 -15.20 17.11 -1.79
C LEU A 104 -14.49 16.06 -0.93
N THR A 105 -13.98 16.44 0.24
CA THR A 105 -13.07 15.58 1.02
C THR A 105 -13.71 14.25 1.38
N ALA A 106 -14.93 14.26 1.91
CA ALA A 106 -15.64 13.03 2.25
C ALA A 106 -16.00 12.20 1.00
N ARG A 107 -16.52 12.85 -0.05
CA ARG A 107 -16.90 12.20 -1.32
C ARG A 107 -15.71 11.51 -1.99
N VAL A 108 -14.56 12.17 -2.05
CA VAL A 108 -13.33 11.61 -2.64
C VAL A 108 -12.88 10.39 -1.86
N ILE A 109 -12.86 10.44 -0.53
CA ILE A 109 -12.44 9.31 0.29
C ILE A 109 -13.38 8.12 0.14
N VAL A 110 -14.69 8.30 0.27
CA VAL A 110 -15.63 7.17 0.14
C VAL A 110 -15.63 6.58 -1.27
N ASN A 111 -15.42 7.40 -2.30
CA ASN A 111 -15.25 6.92 -3.66
C ASN A 111 -13.99 6.06 -3.84
N ARG A 112 -12.88 6.39 -3.17
CA ARG A 112 -11.67 5.56 -3.15
C ARG A 112 -11.89 4.25 -2.40
N LEU A 113 -12.58 4.28 -1.26
CA LEU A 113 -12.95 3.06 -0.54
C LEU A 113 -13.82 2.16 -1.42
N TRP A 114 -14.82 2.73 -2.09
CA TRP A 114 -15.67 2.04 -3.04
C TRP A 114 -14.87 1.42 -4.20
N HIS A 115 -13.99 2.22 -4.82
CA HIS A 115 -13.12 1.80 -5.90
C HIS A 115 -12.29 0.56 -5.53
N HIS A 116 -11.69 0.51 -4.34
CA HIS A 116 -10.90 -0.67 -3.92
C HIS A 116 -11.74 -1.92 -3.65
N HIS A 117 -13.03 -1.77 -3.34
CA HIS A 117 -13.94 -2.90 -3.14
C HIS A 117 -14.53 -3.43 -4.45
N PHE A 118 -14.89 -2.55 -5.38
CA PHE A 118 -15.58 -2.91 -6.62
C PHE A 118 -14.71 -2.82 -7.89
N GLY A 119 -13.44 -2.44 -7.77
CA GLY A 119 -12.49 -2.21 -8.88
C GLY A 119 -12.70 -0.88 -9.62
N GLN A 120 -13.86 -0.25 -9.46
CA GLN A 120 -14.20 1.05 -10.06
C GLN A 120 -14.95 1.91 -9.04
N GLY A 121 -14.64 3.21 -9.00
CA GLY A 121 -15.35 4.16 -8.13
C GLY A 121 -16.73 4.50 -8.67
N LEU A 122 -17.61 4.99 -7.79
CA LEU A 122 -18.88 5.61 -8.20
C LEU A 122 -18.62 6.77 -9.18
N VAL A 123 -17.57 7.55 -8.91
CA VAL A 123 -16.91 8.43 -9.87
C VAL A 123 -15.66 7.72 -10.39
N THR A 124 -15.59 7.55 -11.70
CA THR A 124 -14.53 6.80 -12.39
C THR A 124 -13.17 7.48 -12.37
N THR A 125 -13.12 8.78 -12.05
CA THR A 125 -11.92 9.60 -11.88
C THR A 125 -11.62 9.82 -10.38
N PRO A 126 -10.83 8.98 -9.69
CA PRO A 126 -10.74 9.00 -8.22
C PRO A 126 -10.09 10.25 -7.61
N SER A 127 -9.43 11.07 -8.45
CA SER A 127 -8.76 12.32 -8.05
C SER A 127 -9.34 13.57 -8.73
N ASP A 128 -10.36 13.43 -9.58
CA ASP A 128 -11.00 14.58 -10.24
C ASP A 128 -12.52 14.49 -10.08
N PHE A 129 -13.06 15.35 -9.23
CA PHE A 129 -14.49 15.54 -8.98
C PHE A 129 -15.00 16.87 -9.56
N GLY A 130 -14.14 17.57 -10.30
CA GLY A 130 -14.48 18.82 -10.97
C GLY A 130 -15.18 18.58 -12.30
N LEU A 131 -15.27 19.64 -13.13
CA LEU A 131 -15.89 19.58 -14.45
C LEU A 131 -15.13 18.68 -15.45
N GLY A 132 -13.86 18.39 -15.19
CA GLY A 132 -13.05 17.44 -15.97
C GLY A 132 -13.24 15.98 -15.54
N GLY A 133 -13.87 15.75 -14.39
CA GLY A 133 -14.15 14.43 -13.86
C GLY A 133 -15.47 13.84 -14.37
N ASP A 134 -15.64 12.53 -14.17
CA ASP A 134 -16.86 11.84 -14.54
C ASP A 134 -18.00 12.09 -13.55
N LYS A 135 -19.24 11.94 -14.03
CA LYS A 135 -20.42 11.98 -13.16
C LYS A 135 -20.53 10.70 -12.33
N PRO A 136 -20.98 10.79 -11.07
CA PRO A 136 -21.20 9.60 -10.25
C PRO A 136 -22.27 8.70 -10.88
N SER A 137 -22.07 7.38 -10.88
CA SER A 137 -23.10 6.40 -11.27
C SER A 137 -24.30 6.45 -10.33
N HIS A 138 -24.05 6.60 -9.03
CA HIS A 138 -25.06 6.65 -7.97
C HIS A 138 -24.81 7.88 -7.07
N PRO A 139 -25.28 9.08 -7.44
CA PRO A 139 -25.02 10.31 -6.68
C PRO A 139 -25.56 10.26 -5.25
N GLU A 140 -26.77 9.74 -5.06
CA GLU A 140 -27.39 9.64 -3.73
C GLU A 140 -26.61 8.70 -2.79
N LEU A 141 -26.10 7.59 -3.32
CA LEU A 141 -25.26 6.66 -2.57
C LEU A 141 -23.91 7.29 -2.18
N LEU A 142 -23.30 8.03 -3.10
CA LEU A 142 -22.07 8.77 -2.83
C LEU A 142 -22.28 9.78 -1.70
N ASP A 143 -23.37 10.52 -1.74
CA ASP A 143 -23.73 11.52 -0.72
C ASP A 143 -24.07 10.88 0.63
N PHE A 144 -24.79 9.75 0.61
CA PHE A 144 -25.06 8.96 1.80
C PHE A 144 -23.76 8.50 2.48
N LEU A 145 -22.85 7.86 1.74
CA LEU A 145 -21.59 7.37 2.29
C LEU A 145 -20.70 8.52 2.80
N ALA A 146 -20.65 9.64 2.07
CA ALA A 146 -19.88 10.81 2.47
C ALA A 146 -20.42 11.43 3.78
N ASN A 147 -21.73 11.57 3.91
CA ASN A 147 -22.34 12.05 5.15
C ASN A 147 -22.12 11.07 6.30
N GLU A 148 -22.29 9.76 6.05
CA GLU A 148 -22.06 8.69 7.03
C GLU A 148 -20.63 8.72 7.57
N LEU A 149 -19.63 8.93 6.70
CA LEU A 149 -18.24 9.03 7.11
C LEU A 149 -18.05 10.20 8.09
N MET A 150 -18.64 11.35 7.80
CA MET A 150 -18.50 12.55 8.64
C MET A 150 -19.27 12.44 9.96
N THR A 151 -20.46 11.84 9.98
CA THR A 151 -21.27 11.66 11.19
C THR A 151 -20.68 10.61 12.14
N HIS A 152 -19.98 9.61 11.61
CA HIS A 152 -19.31 8.55 12.38
C HIS A 152 -17.81 8.83 12.65
N GLY A 153 -17.44 10.11 12.77
CA GLY A 153 -16.11 10.51 13.21
C GLY A 153 -14.97 10.10 12.28
N TRP A 154 -15.23 10.07 10.97
CA TRP A 154 -14.27 9.69 9.92
C TRP A 154 -13.74 8.25 10.03
N SER A 155 -14.52 7.35 10.64
CA SER A 155 -14.15 5.93 10.75
C SER A 155 -14.21 5.22 9.40
N LEU A 156 -13.06 5.03 8.75
CA LEU A 156 -12.97 4.26 7.50
C LEU A 156 -13.44 2.81 7.71
N LYS A 157 -13.17 2.23 8.88
CA LYS A 157 -13.61 0.87 9.23
C LYS A 157 -15.13 0.74 9.24
N HIS A 158 -15.84 1.79 9.67
CA HIS A 158 -17.30 1.83 9.64
C HIS A 158 -17.81 1.75 8.19
N ILE A 159 -17.27 2.58 7.29
CA ILE A 159 -17.65 2.58 5.88
C ILE A 159 -17.29 1.26 5.20
N HIS A 160 -16.10 0.70 5.48
CA HIS A 160 -15.75 -0.63 5.00
C HIS A 160 -16.77 -1.69 5.40
N LYS A 161 -17.17 -1.72 6.68
CA LYS A 161 -18.19 -2.66 7.18
C LYS A 161 -19.52 -2.46 6.43
N LEU A 162 -19.94 -1.21 6.22
CA LEU A 162 -21.17 -0.89 5.52
C LEU A 162 -21.15 -1.42 4.08
N ILE A 163 -20.03 -1.25 3.37
CA ILE A 163 -19.84 -1.77 2.01
C ILE A 163 -19.84 -3.30 1.99
N VAL A 164 -18.99 -3.97 2.77
CA VAL A 164 -18.83 -5.43 2.69
C VAL A 164 -20.03 -6.22 3.23
N MET A 165 -20.88 -5.58 4.03
CA MET A 165 -22.15 -6.15 4.51
C MET A 165 -23.34 -5.80 3.61
N SER A 166 -23.14 -5.03 2.54
CA SER A 166 -24.20 -4.70 1.60
C SER A 166 -24.53 -5.88 0.68
N GLN A 167 -25.78 -5.94 0.22
CA GLN A 167 -26.19 -6.93 -0.79
C GLN A 167 -25.36 -6.79 -2.07
N ALA A 168 -25.04 -5.56 -2.49
CA ALA A 168 -24.23 -5.30 -3.68
C ALA A 168 -22.83 -5.94 -3.61
N TYR A 169 -22.16 -5.88 -2.45
CA TYR A 169 -20.85 -6.50 -2.29
C TYR A 169 -20.93 -8.04 -2.23
N GLN A 170 -22.01 -8.58 -1.68
CA GLN A 170 -22.23 -10.01 -1.47
C GLN A 170 -22.82 -10.75 -2.69
N GLN A 171 -23.04 -10.04 -3.81
CA GLN A 171 -23.42 -10.66 -5.07
C GLN A 171 -22.33 -11.62 -5.55
N ARG A 172 -22.71 -12.60 -6.37
CA ARG A 172 -21.76 -13.49 -7.03
C ARG A 172 -21.12 -12.80 -8.23
N SER A 173 -19.87 -13.13 -8.55
CA SER A 173 -19.16 -12.59 -9.71
C SER A 173 -19.34 -13.44 -10.98
N ASP A 174 -19.69 -14.72 -10.83
CA ASP A 174 -19.94 -15.67 -11.92
C ASP A 174 -21.39 -15.65 -12.44
N GLU A 175 -22.24 -14.77 -11.90
CA GLU A 175 -23.63 -14.65 -12.35
C GLU A 175 -23.70 -14.01 -13.76
N VAL A 176 -24.31 -14.72 -14.70
CA VAL A 176 -24.52 -14.24 -16.08
C VAL A 176 -26.00 -14.00 -16.30
N VAL A 177 -26.39 -12.72 -16.32
CA VAL A 177 -27.75 -12.29 -16.70
C VAL A 177 -27.68 -11.61 -18.07
N PRO A 178 -28.00 -12.30 -19.18
CA PRO A 178 -27.80 -11.76 -20.52
C PRO A 178 -28.50 -10.43 -20.77
N ALA A 179 -29.70 -10.23 -20.21
CA ALA A 179 -30.42 -8.97 -20.32
C ALA A 179 -29.69 -7.81 -19.62
N ALA A 180 -29.07 -8.06 -18.46
CA ALA A 180 -28.30 -7.04 -17.75
C ALA A 180 -26.99 -6.71 -18.49
N ALA A 181 -26.29 -7.74 -19.01
CA ALA A 181 -25.07 -7.55 -19.77
C ALA A 181 -25.28 -6.77 -21.09
N GLN A 182 -26.48 -6.83 -21.69
CA GLN A 182 -26.85 -6.02 -22.85
C GLN A 182 -27.07 -4.55 -22.50
N ILE A 183 -27.56 -4.25 -21.29
CA ILE A 183 -27.80 -2.87 -20.82
C ILE A 183 -26.51 -2.24 -20.31
N ASP A 184 -25.73 -3.00 -19.54
CA ASP A 184 -24.54 -2.53 -18.84
C ASP A 184 -23.47 -3.64 -18.82
N SER A 185 -22.75 -3.76 -19.93
CA SER A 185 -21.65 -4.73 -20.06
C SER A 185 -20.48 -4.43 -19.12
N GLY A 186 -20.32 -3.17 -18.69
CA GLY A 186 -19.26 -2.71 -17.80
C GLY A 186 -19.56 -2.94 -16.32
N ASN A 187 -20.77 -3.42 -15.99
CA ASN A 187 -21.25 -3.62 -14.62
C ASN A 187 -21.14 -2.35 -13.74
N ARG A 188 -21.34 -1.17 -14.35
CA ARG A 188 -21.36 0.12 -13.66
C ARG A 188 -22.55 0.26 -12.70
N LEU A 189 -23.66 -0.42 -13.01
CA LEU A 189 -24.89 -0.48 -12.21
C LEU A 189 -24.89 -1.63 -11.19
N LEU A 190 -23.81 -2.42 -11.13
CA LEU A 190 -23.56 -3.42 -10.09
C LEU A 190 -24.68 -4.48 -10.00
N TRP A 191 -24.99 -5.07 -11.15
CA TRP A 191 -25.92 -6.18 -11.26
C TRP A 191 -25.26 -7.53 -10.91
N ARG A 192 -23.94 -7.56 -10.75
CA ARG A 192 -23.15 -8.65 -10.16
C ARG A 192 -21.92 -8.10 -9.43
N GLN A 193 -21.16 -8.95 -8.74
CA GLN A 193 -19.82 -8.58 -8.27
C GLN A 193 -18.79 -8.63 -9.42
N ASN A 194 -17.76 -7.79 -9.36
CA ASN A 194 -16.68 -7.79 -10.34
C ASN A 194 -15.58 -8.78 -9.93
N PRO A 195 -15.12 -9.68 -10.84
CA PRO A 195 -13.88 -10.41 -10.64
C PRO A 195 -12.72 -9.41 -10.49
N ARG A 196 -11.87 -9.60 -9.48
CA ARG A 196 -10.75 -8.68 -9.20
C ARG A 196 -9.43 -9.37 -9.40
N ARG A 197 -8.61 -8.85 -10.31
CA ARG A 197 -7.22 -9.28 -10.43
C ARG A 197 -6.44 -8.86 -9.18
N LEU A 198 -5.62 -9.74 -8.64
CA LEU A 198 -4.67 -9.41 -7.59
C LEU A 198 -3.64 -8.42 -8.12
N ASP A 199 -3.43 -7.35 -7.36
CA ASP A 199 -2.33 -6.42 -7.61
C ASP A 199 -0.97 -7.12 -7.42
N ALA A 200 0.09 -6.59 -8.02
CA ALA A 200 1.44 -7.17 -7.99
C ALA A 200 1.91 -7.60 -6.59
N GLU A 201 1.70 -6.74 -5.59
CA GLU A 201 2.12 -7.01 -4.21
C GLU A 201 1.29 -8.13 -3.56
N SER A 202 -0.02 -8.17 -3.82
CA SER A 202 -0.91 -9.21 -3.32
C SER A 202 -0.62 -10.56 -3.98
N LEU A 203 -0.33 -10.56 -5.28
CA LEU A 203 0.06 -11.77 -6.01
C LEU A 203 1.39 -12.33 -5.50
N HIS A 204 2.40 -11.46 -5.31
CA HIS A 204 3.68 -11.86 -4.71
C HIS A 204 3.49 -12.49 -3.32
N ASP A 205 2.69 -11.85 -2.46
CA ASP A 205 2.42 -12.35 -1.12
C ASP A 205 1.60 -13.66 -1.14
N ALA A 206 0.68 -13.82 -2.10
CA ALA A 206 -0.08 -15.06 -2.29
C ALA A 206 0.83 -16.22 -2.69
N VAL A 207 1.78 -15.99 -3.61
CA VAL A 207 2.79 -17.00 -4.01
C VAL A 207 3.62 -17.45 -2.82
N LEU A 208 4.10 -16.51 -1.99
CA LEU A 208 4.83 -16.82 -0.76
C LEU A 208 3.97 -17.59 0.26
N ALA A 209 2.67 -17.28 0.35
CA ALA A 209 1.75 -17.92 1.26
C ALA A 209 1.51 -19.39 0.88
N VAL A 210 1.25 -19.66 -0.41
CA VAL A 210 1.02 -21.04 -0.88
C VAL A 210 2.30 -21.87 -0.82
N SER A 211 3.46 -21.28 -1.16
CA SER A 211 4.75 -21.97 -1.04
C SER A 211 5.18 -22.27 0.40
N GLY A 212 4.51 -21.64 1.38
CA GLY A 212 4.83 -21.78 2.81
C GLY A 212 6.07 -21.01 3.24
N LYS A 213 6.51 -20.02 2.44
CA LYS A 213 7.69 -19.21 2.73
C LYS A 213 7.38 -17.83 3.32
N LEU A 214 6.13 -17.38 3.22
CA LEU A 214 5.71 -16.08 3.75
C LEU A 214 6.09 -15.93 5.22
N ASN A 215 6.88 -14.90 5.53
CA ASN A 215 7.11 -14.42 6.89
C ASN A 215 5.99 -13.43 7.27
N PRO A 216 5.09 -13.78 8.23
CA PRO A 216 3.98 -12.92 8.62
C PRO A 216 4.35 -11.86 9.67
N GLU A 217 5.62 -11.76 10.08
CA GLU A 217 6.07 -10.83 11.13
C GLU A 217 5.67 -9.38 10.80
N MET A 218 4.99 -8.75 11.76
CA MET A 218 4.51 -7.38 11.66
C MET A 218 5.47 -6.38 12.31
N GLY A 219 5.58 -5.19 11.73
CA GLY A 219 6.47 -4.13 12.20
C GLY A 219 7.93 -4.40 11.83
N GLY A 220 8.85 -3.70 12.51
CA GLY A 220 10.28 -3.83 12.25
C GLY A 220 10.74 -3.21 10.91
N PRO A 221 12.04 -3.31 10.59
CA PRO A 221 12.61 -2.72 9.39
C PRO A 221 12.13 -3.44 8.13
N GLY A 222 11.99 -2.70 7.04
CA GLY A 222 11.75 -3.29 5.72
C GLY A 222 12.93 -4.14 5.22
N TYR A 223 12.75 -4.80 4.07
CA TYR A 223 13.81 -5.56 3.41
C TYR A 223 14.22 -4.90 2.09
N ARG A 224 15.45 -5.17 1.65
CA ARG A 224 16.01 -4.72 0.37
C ARG A 224 16.33 -5.95 -0.45
N ASP A 225 15.67 -6.09 -1.58
CA ASP A 225 15.86 -7.14 -2.58
C ASP A 225 16.77 -6.66 -3.73
N PHE A 226 17.74 -5.82 -3.43
CA PHE A 226 18.71 -5.30 -4.40
C PHE A 226 20.07 -5.06 -3.76
N ASN A 227 21.12 -5.16 -4.56
CA ASN A 227 22.43 -4.63 -4.22
C ASN A 227 22.50 -3.14 -4.58
N TYR A 228 23.16 -2.37 -3.74
CA TYR A 228 23.37 -0.94 -3.92
C TYR A 228 24.84 -0.66 -4.22
N THR A 229 25.11 0.04 -5.32
CA THR A 229 26.45 0.52 -5.63
C THR A 229 26.43 2.04 -5.73
N GLU A 230 27.24 2.69 -4.87
CA GLU A 230 27.46 4.14 -4.90
C GLU A 230 28.27 4.50 -6.16
N ALA A 231 27.67 5.30 -7.03
CA ALA A 231 28.28 5.83 -8.23
C ALA A 231 27.66 7.20 -8.55
N TYR A 232 28.16 7.90 -9.57
CA TYR A 232 27.60 9.19 -9.99
C TYR A 232 26.07 9.12 -10.25
N ALA A 233 25.62 8.00 -10.82
CA ALA A 233 24.23 7.59 -10.82
C ALA A 233 24.13 6.30 -10.00
N PRO A 234 23.39 6.28 -8.87
CA PRO A 234 23.30 5.09 -8.04
C PRO A 234 22.74 3.89 -8.81
N ILE A 235 23.38 2.72 -8.63
CA ILE A 235 23.00 1.48 -9.32
C ILE A 235 22.28 0.57 -8.33
N TYR A 236 21.13 0.06 -8.77
CA TYR A 236 20.27 -0.84 -8.00
C TYR A 236 20.08 -2.14 -8.77
N ASP A 237 20.78 -3.19 -8.33
CA ASP A 237 20.74 -4.50 -8.97
C ASP A 237 19.80 -5.42 -8.20
N TYR A 238 18.59 -5.61 -8.71
CA TYR A 238 17.58 -6.45 -8.07
C TYR A 238 18.00 -7.93 -8.02
N LEU A 239 17.71 -8.56 -6.89
CA LEU A 239 18.00 -9.94 -6.57
C LEU A 239 16.72 -10.76 -6.57
N THR A 240 16.84 -12.06 -6.86
CA THR A 240 15.75 -13.00 -6.64
C THR A 240 15.55 -13.21 -5.13
N PRO A 241 14.34 -12.95 -4.58
CA PRO A 241 14.09 -13.04 -3.14
C PRO A 241 13.95 -14.49 -2.69
N ASP A 242 15.08 -15.15 -2.48
CA ASP A 242 15.18 -16.58 -2.14
C ASP A 242 15.81 -16.83 -0.75
N LYS A 243 15.57 -15.91 0.19
CA LYS A 243 16.06 -16.02 1.57
C LYS A 243 14.97 -15.61 2.57
N PRO A 244 14.94 -16.19 3.79
CA PRO A 244 13.93 -15.89 4.81
C PRO A 244 13.70 -14.40 5.09
N GLU A 245 14.76 -13.59 5.09
CA GLU A 245 14.69 -12.15 5.31
C GLU A 245 14.00 -11.38 4.16
N LEU A 246 13.90 -11.98 2.97
CA LEU A 246 13.25 -11.41 1.78
C LEU A 246 11.83 -11.92 1.57
N TRP A 247 11.39 -12.92 2.33
CA TRP A 247 10.03 -13.51 2.21
C TRP A 247 8.98 -12.80 3.06
N ARG A 248 9.23 -11.54 3.42
CA ARG A 248 8.24 -10.73 4.15
C ARG A 248 7.15 -10.26 3.20
N ARG A 249 6.00 -9.86 3.76
CA ARG A 249 4.93 -9.20 3.02
C ARG A 249 5.47 -8.02 2.22
N SER A 250 4.99 -7.85 0.99
CA SER A 250 5.43 -6.82 0.04
C SER A 250 5.31 -5.39 0.57
N ILE A 251 4.44 -5.15 1.56
CA ILE A 251 4.32 -3.86 2.25
C ILE A 251 5.61 -3.42 2.97
N TYR A 252 6.50 -4.37 3.31
CA TYR A 252 7.80 -4.11 3.92
C TYR A 252 8.93 -3.99 2.90
N ARG A 253 8.65 -4.12 1.60
CA ARG A 253 9.67 -4.00 0.55
C ARG A 253 10.15 -2.56 0.44
N PHE A 254 11.46 -2.37 0.32
CA PHE A 254 12.02 -1.08 -0.02
C PHE A 254 11.72 -0.72 -1.49
N ILE A 255 11.17 0.47 -1.73
CA ILE A 255 10.85 0.94 -3.08
C ILE A 255 11.92 1.94 -3.53
N VAL A 256 12.62 1.63 -4.62
CA VAL A 256 13.55 2.54 -5.27
C VAL A 256 12.76 3.41 -6.24
N ARG A 257 12.78 4.73 -6.03
CA ARG A 257 11.95 5.67 -6.83
C ARG A 257 12.39 5.77 -8.29
N THR A 258 13.67 5.60 -8.57
CA THR A 258 14.27 5.81 -9.91
C THR A 258 14.40 4.53 -10.73
N THR A 259 14.35 3.36 -10.08
CA THR A 259 14.60 2.07 -10.71
C THR A 259 13.51 1.10 -10.30
N PRO A 260 12.42 0.97 -11.09
CA PRO A 260 11.31 0.08 -10.77
C PRO A 260 11.73 -1.40 -10.75
N HIS A 261 11.13 -2.18 -9.85
CA HIS A 261 11.36 -3.62 -9.76
C HIS A 261 10.69 -4.35 -10.95
N GLN A 262 11.48 -5.00 -11.81
CA GLN A 262 11.02 -5.58 -13.09
C GLN A 262 9.82 -6.53 -12.98
N PHE A 263 9.86 -7.49 -12.04
CA PHE A 263 8.73 -8.40 -11.79
C PHE A 263 7.45 -7.65 -11.41
N MET A 264 7.55 -6.70 -10.47
CA MET A 264 6.42 -5.91 -9.99
C MET A 264 5.86 -5.03 -11.09
N THR A 265 6.72 -4.33 -11.83
CA THR A 265 6.31 -3.46 -12.95
C THR A 265 5.59 -4.25 -14.05
N THR A 266 6.05 -5.47 -14.34
CA THR A 266 5.39 -6.32 -15.33
C THR A 266 3.95 -6.64 -14.93
N LEU A 267 3.70 -6.76 -13.63
CA LEU A 267 2.39 -7.03 -13.02
C LEU A 267 1.62 -5.73 -12.65
N ASP A 268 1.86 -4.65 -13.40
CA ASP A 268 1.18 -3.36 -13.26
C ASP A 268 1.39 -2.65 -11.90
N CYS A 269 2.47 -2.95 -11.17
CA CYS A 269 2.84 -2.19 -9.98
C CYS A 269 3.05 -0.71 -10.35
N PRO A 270 2.43 0.25 -9.62
CA PRO A 270 2.58 1.67 -9.91
C PRO A 270 4.03 2.15 -9.92
N ASP A 271 4.33 3.06 -10.84
CA ASP A 271 5.61 3.75 -10.87
C ASP A 271 5.72 4.69 -9.66
N PRO A 272 6.70 4.49 -8.75
CA PRO A 272 6.88 5.32 -7.55
C PRO A 272 7.26 6.78 -7.86
N ALA A 273 7.67 7.09 -9.09
CA ALA A 273 7.91 8.47 -9.50
C ALA A 273 6.62 9.23 -9.81
N ASN A 274 5.51 8.53 -10.07
CA ASN A 274 4.28 9.09 -10.63
C ASN A 274 3.07 9.00 -9.68
N LEU A 275 2.14 9.94 -9.82
CA LEU A 275 0.85 9.87 -9.12
C LEU A 275 -0.04 8.82 -9.81
N THR A 276 -0.47 7.82 -9.06
CA THR A 276 -1.30 6.73 -9.57
C THR A 276 -2.62 6.65 -8.78
N PRO A 277 -3.65 7.45 -9.18
CA PRO A 277 -4.92 7.49 -8.46
C PRO A 277 -5.82 6.26 -8.70
N SER A 278 -5.58 5.53 -9.79
CA SER A 278 -6.18 4.25 -10.13
C SER A 278 -5.08 3.33 -10.62
N ARG A 279 -5.04 2.09 -10.15
CA ARG A 279 -4.08 1.10 -10.64
C ARG A 279 -4.55 0.54 -11.98
N ALA A 280 -3.61 0.33 -12.91
CA ALA A 280 -3.92 -0.38 -14.14
C ALA A 280 -4.11 -1.86 -13.83
N GLN A 281 -5.06 -2.50 -14.51
CA GLN A 281 -5.21 -3.94 -14.49
C GLN A 281 -5.20 -4.44 -15.92
N THR A 282 -4.09 -5.07 -16.31
CA THR A 282 -3.94 -5.62 -17.66
C THR A 282 -3.85 -7.13 -17.61
N THR A 283 -4.14 -7.77 -18.74
CA THR A 283 -3.89 -9.20 -18.96
C THR A 283 -3.10 -9.32 -20.24
N THR A 284 -1.78 -9.50 -20.11
CA THR A 284 -0.86 -9.53 -21.25
C THR A 284 -0.10 -10.85 -21.31
N ALA A 285 0.35 -11.22 -22.51
CA ALA A 285 1.21 -12.39 -22.68
C ALA A 285 2.52 -12.27 -21.87
N LEU A 286 3.04 -11.05 -21.70
CA LEU A 286 4.24 -10.80 -20.90
C LEU A 286 4.00 -11.14 -19.42
N GLN A 287 2.85 -10.77 -18.85
CA GLN A 287 2.49 -11.16 -17.48
C GLN A 287 2.41 -12.67 -17.32
N ALA A 288 1.74 -13.37 -18.24
CA ALA A 288 1.64 -14.83 -18.20
C ALA A 288 3.02 -15.50 -18.30
N LEU A 289 3.89 -15.00 -19.20
CA LEU A 289 5.27 -15.49 -19.34
C LEU A 289 6.13 -15.20 -18.11
N THR A 290 5.96 -14.04 -17.48
CA THR A 290 6.65 -13.67 -16.23
C THR A 290 6.21 -14.58 -15.08
N LEU A 291 4.92 -14.83 -14.91
CA LEU A 291 4.43 -15.78 -13.91
C LEU A 291 4.95 -17.20 -14.16
N SER A 292 5.20 -17.57 -15.42
CA SER A 292 5.68 -18.91 -15.77
C SER A 292 7.19 -19.05 -15.61
N ASN A 293 7.99 -18.03 -15.93
CA ASN A 293 9.44 -18.17 -16.13
C ASN A 293 10.30 -17.33 -15.20
N ASN A 294 9.72 -16.39 -14.44
CA ASN A 294 10.50 -15.59 -13.52
C ASN A 294 11.15 -16.47 -12.43
N GLU A 295 12.40 -16.17 -12.08
CA GLU A 295 13.19 -16.98 -11.15
C GLU A 295 12.51 -17.11 -9.77
N PHE A 296 11.91 -16.05 -9.26
CA PHE A 296 11.12 -16.09 -8.03
C PHE A 296 9.98 -17.10 -8.15
N MET A 297 9.19 -17.03 -9.23
CA MET A 297 8.05 -17.94 -9.44
C MET A 297 8.51 -19.40 -9.53
N LEU A 298 9.62 -19.66 -10.23
CA LEU A 298 10.19 -21.01 -10.33
C LEU A 298 10.65 -21.52 -8.96
N GLN A 299 11.33 -20.70 -8.16
CA GLN A 299 11.75 -21.11 -6.81
C GLN A 299 10.56 -21.36 -5.89
N GLN A 300 9.55 -20.48 -5.90
CA GLN A 300 8.36 -20.66 -5.07
C GLN A 300 7.51 -21.87 -5.51
N ALA A 301 7.46 -22.19 -6.80
CA ALA A 301 6.84 -23.42 -7.28
C ALA A 301 7.58 -24.68 -6.78
N ARG A 302 8.92 -24.65 -6.66
CA ARG A 302 9.68 -25.75 -6.06
C ARG A 302 9.36 -25.90 -4.58
N TYR A 303 9.35 -24.80 -3.83
CA TYR A 303 8.99 -24.82 -2.42
C TYR A 303 7.56 -25.32 -2.18
N LEU A 304 6.61 -24.92 -3.03
CA LEU A 304 5.24 -25.42 -3.00
C LEU A 304 5.19 -26.93 -3.22
N ALA A 305 5.91 -27.45 -4.23
CA ALA A 305 5.96 -28.89 -4.48
C ALA A 305 6.56 -29.67 -3.29
N THR A 306 7.71 -29.23 -2.76
CA THR A 306 8.32 -29.85 -1.58
C THR A 306 7.42 -29.79 -0.35
N ARG A 307 6.71 -28.67 -0.15
CA ARG A 307 5.73 -28.54 0.93
C ARG A 307 4.63 -29.59 0.80
N ILE A 308 4.05 -29.73 -0.38
CA ILE A 308 2.96 -30.69 -0.63
C ILE A 308 3.45 -32.13 -0.46
N GLU A 309 4.66 -32.45 -0.95
CA GLU A 309 5.28 -33.78 -0.75
C GLU A 309 5.47 -34.12 0.73
N ASN A 310 5.79 -33.14 1.56
CA ASN A 310 5.93 -33.33 3.01
C ASN A 310 4.58 -33.40 3.75
N GLU A 311 3.51 -32.84 3.18
CA GLU A 311 2.17 -32.81 3.76
C GLU A 311 1.28 -34.00 3.33
N THR A 312 1.72 -34.82 2.36
CA THR A 312 0.86 -35.84 1.74
C THR A 312 1.58 -37.17 1.49
N ASP A 313 0.85 -38.28 1.65
CA ASP A 313 1.41 -39.64 1.51
C ASP A 313 1.12 -40.29 0.14
N SER A 314 0.38 -39.62 -0.74
CA SER A 314 0.01 -40.17 -2.05
C SER A 314 -0.10 -39.10 -3.13
N ARG A 315 0.04 -39.50 -4.39
CA ARG A 315 -0.04 -38.59 -5.54
C ARG A 315 -1.43 -37.94 -5.70
N ASP A 316 -2.50 -38.69 -5.48
CA ASP A 316 -3.86 -38.14 -5.53
C ASP A 316 -4.07 -37.09 -4.43
N ALA A 317 -3.62 -37.38 -3.20
CA ALA A 317 -3.66 -36.42 -2.10
C ALA A 317 -2.80 -35.18 -2.40
N ALA A 318 -1.61 -35.34 -2.99
CA ALA A 318 -0.74 -34.24 -3.39
C ALA A 318 -1.41 -33.31 -4.42
N ILE A 319 -2.08 -33.88 -5.43
CA ILE A 319 -2.79 -33.08 -6.44
C ILE A 319 -3.94 -32.32 -5.79
N ARG A 320 -4.78 -32.98 -4.98
CA ARG A 320 -5.88 -32.30 -4.28
C ARG A 320 -5.37 -31.18 -3.38
N ARG A 321 -4.27 -31.44 -2.65
CA ARG A 321 -3.63 -30.45 -1.79
C ARG A 321 -3.10 -29.24 -2.57
N ALA A 322 -2.57 -29.44 -3.77
CA ALA A 322 -2.13 -28.35 -4.63
C ALA A 322 -3.29 -27.42 -5.01
N PHE A 323 -4.45 -27.99 -5.35
CA PHE A 323 -5.67 -27.24 -5.65
C PHE A 323 -6.24 -26.55 -4.39
N ASP A 324 -6.27 -27.23 -3.24
CA ASP A 324 -6.74 -26.63 -1.99
C ASP A 324 -5.87 -25.42 -1.59
N LEU A 325 -4.55 -25.48 -1.79
CA LEU A 325 -3.65 -24.37 -1.49
C LEU A 325 -3.77 -23.21 -2.49
N CYS A 326 -3.86 -23.50 -3.79
CA CYS A 326 -3.85 -22.47 -4.83
C CYS A 326 -5.24 -21.86 -5.09
N PHE A 327 -6.29 -22.68 -5.10
CA PHE A 327 -7.65 -22.30 -5.51
C PHE A 327 -8.68 -22.42 -4.39
N GLN A 328 -8.30 -22.92 -3.21
CA GLN A 328 -9.22 -23.10 -2.05
C GLN A 328 -10.44 -23.98 -2.35
N ARG A 329 -10.31 -24.91 -3.31
CA ARG A 329 -11.32 -25.92 -3.65
C ARG A 329 -10.65 -27.20 -4.10
N SER A 330 -11.42 -28.29 -4.11
CA SER A 330 -10.99 -29.53 -4.74
C SER A 330 -10.99 -29.44 -6.28
N PRO A 331 -10.13 -30.20 -6.96
CA PRO A 331 -10.15 -30.28 -8.42
C PRO A 331 -11.43 -30.94 -8.92
N THR A 332 -11.92 -30.49 -10.06
CA THR A 332 -12.94 -31.20 -10.84
C THR A 332 -12.37 -32.52 -11.37
N GLN A 333 -13.24 -33.41 -11.87
CA GLN A 333 -12.79 -34.71 -12.39
C GLN A 333 -11.81 -34.57 -13.56
N ASP A 334 -12.06 -33.62 -14.48
CA ASP A 334 -11.21 -33.37 -15.64
C ASP A 334 -9.85 -32.79 -15.22
N GLU A 335 -9.86 -31.83 -14.29
CA GLU A 335 -8.63 -31.25 -13.72
C GLU A 335 -7.79 -32.30 -12.98
N LEU A 336 -8.43 -33.19 -12.23
CA LEU A 336 -7.76 -34.27 -11.52
C LEU A 336 -7.12 -35.26 -12.51
N THR A 337 -7.84 -35.64 -13.57
CA THR A 337 -7.32 -36.53 -14.61
C THR A 337 -6.13 -35.90 -15.34
N ALA A 338 -6.25 -34.63 -15.76
CA ALA A 338 -5.17 -33.90 -16.44
C ALA A 338 -3.94 -33.72 -15.52
N SER A 339 -4.16 -33.38 -14.25
CA SER A 339 -3.10 -33.22 -13.26
C SER A 339 -2.39 -34.54 -12.96
N THR A 340 -3.14 -35.64 -12.89
CA THR A 340 -2.57 -36.99 -12.67
C THR A 340 -1.64 -37.36 -13.82
N HIS A 341 -2.06 -37.08 -15.07
CA HIS A 341 -1.23 -37.29 -16.25
C HIS A 341 0.04 -36.45 -16.20
N LEU A 342 -0.09 -35.13 -15.98
CA LEU A 342 1.03 -34.20 -15.91
C LEU A 342 2.05 -34.57 -14.83
N VAL A 343 1.59 -34.90 -13.61
CA VAL A 343 2.48 -35.26 -12.50
C VAL A 343 3.18 -36.60 -12.76
N ALA A 344 2.53 -37.54 -13.46
CA ALA A 344 3.13 -38.81 -13.83
C ALA A 344 4.20 -38.65 -14.92
N GLU A 345 3.99 -37.78 -15.90
CA GLU A 345 4.92 -37.54 -17.01
C GLU A 345 6.07 -36.60 -16.65
N GLN A 346 5.80 -35.59 -15.80
CA GLN A 346 6.72 -34.51 -15.49
C GLN A 346 7.09 -34.51 -14.00
N SER A 347 6.30 -33.83 -13.18
CA SER A 347 6.52 -33.72 -11.72
C SER A 347 5.40 -32.94 -11.04
N LEU A 348 5.36 -33.00 -9.71
CA LEU A 348 4.52 -32.10 -8.91
C LEU A 348 4.93 -30.63 -9.06
N PHE A 349 6.22 -30.36 -9.26
CA PHE A 349 6.72 -29.02 -9.58
C PHE A 349 6.06 -28.44 -10.84
N ALA A 350 5.91 -29.24 -11.90
CA ALA A 350 5.25 -28.79 -13.13
C ALA A 350 3.78 -28.40 -12.88
N LEU A 351 3.06 -29.19 -12.07
CA LEU A 351 1.70 -28.85 -11.66
C LEU A 351 1.66 -27.55 -10.85
N CYS A 352 2.51 -27.43 -9.82
CA CYS A 352 2.58 -26.23 -8.97
C CYS A 352 2.86 -24.96 -9.80
N ARG A 353 3.79 -25.04 -10.73
CA ARG A 353 4.13 -23.95 -11.66
C ARG A 353 2.93 -23.55 -12.54
N MET A 354 2.13 -24.51 -13.00
CA MET A 354 0.93 -24.22 -13.80
C MET A 354 -0.18 -23.60 -12.95
N LEU A 355 -0.41 -24.10 -11.74
CA LEU A 355 -1.48 -23.60 -10.87
C LEU A 355 -1.24 -22.13 -10.46
N ILE A 356 -0.03 -21.76 -10.05
CA ILE A 356 0.29 -20.36 -9.69
C ILE A 356 0.35 -19.41 -10.90
N ASN A 357 0.28 -19.94 -12.12
CA ASN A 357 0.16 -19.18 -13.37
C ASN A 357 -1.31 -19.02 -13.83
N ALA A 358 -2.21 -19.87 -13.34
CA ALA A 358 -3.59 -19.93 -13.80
C ALA A 358 -4.37 -18.66 -13.45
N ASN A 359 -5.38 -18.33 -14.27
CA ASN A 359 -6.25 -17.18 -14.01
C ASN A 359 -6.93 -17.28 -12.64
N GLU A 360 -7.37 -18.47 -12.23
CA GLU A 360 -8.01 -18.70 -10.93
C GLU A 360 -7.08 -18.38 -9.74
N PHE A 361 -5.76 -18.44 -9.91
CA PHE A 361 -4.82 -18.00 -8.87
C PHE A 361 -4.68 -16.47 -8.81
N VAL A 362 -4.81 -15.80 -9.95
CA VAL A 362 -4.54 -14.37 -10.10
C VAL A 362 -5.79 -13.51 -9.93
N TYR A 363 -6.98 -14.10 -9.98
CA TYR A 363 -8.26 -13.42 -9.78
C TYR A 363 -8.94 -13.89 -8.48
N VAL A 364 -9.52 -12.96 -7.74
CA VAL A 364 -10.39 -13.21 -6.58
C VAL A 364 -11.83 -12.95 -7.02
N ASP A 365 -12.70 -13.91 -6.72
CA ASP A 365 -14.11 -13.94 -7.10
C ASP A 365 -15.09 -13.49 -6.00
#